data_AF-A0A6I1QQ11-F1
#
_entry.id   AF-A0A6I1QQ11-F1
#
_cell.length_a   1.000
_cell.length_b   1.000
_cell.length_c   1.000
_cell.angle_alpha   90.00
_cell.angle_beta   90.00
_cell.angle_gamma   90.00
#
_symmetry.space_group_name_H-M   'P 1'
#
loop_
_entity.id
_entity.type
_entity.pdbx_description
1 polymer ?
#
loop_
_entity_poly.entity_id
_entity_poly.type
_entity_poly.pdbx_seq_one_letter_code
_entity_poly.pdbx_strand_id
1 'polypeptide(L)'
;MLTTPRLADRPSLNVWTTHSRRGTDAWSSAVNYARGQGVVPIAALGNTNVDLAKPPSGPNCDTIPAETNGVIAVSAVDRRSNRASYSNGGRPHNDVSAP
;
A
#
# COMPACT_ATOMS: atom_id res chain seq x y z
N MET A 1 -22.05 15.20 -17.07
CA MET A 1 -21.08 15.30 -18.19
C MET A 1 -19.70 15.43 -17.55
N LEU A 2 -18.94 14.34 -17.43
CA LEU A 2 -17.59 14.36 -16.87
C LEU A 2 -16.62 14.66 -18.01
N THR A 3 -16.06 15.86 -18.02
CA THR A 3 -15.02 16.25 -18.99
C THR A 3 -13.70 15.63 -18.57
N THR A 4 -13.25 14.60 -19.28
CA THR A 4 -11.89 14.07 -19.14
C THR A 4 -10.90 15.17 -19.58
N PRO A 5 -9.98 15.64 -18.72
CA PRO A 5 -9.00 16.63 -19.14
C PRO A 5 -8.06 16.04 -20.20
N ARG A 6 -7.74 16.83 -21.23
CA ARG A 6 -6.85 16.43 -22.33
C ARG A 6 -5.43 16.22 -21.81
N LEU A 7 -4.74 15.26 -22.43
CA LEU A 7 -3.37 14.84 -22.12
C LEU A 7 -2.32 15.98 -22.17
N ALA A 8 -2.66 17.11 -22.80
CA ALA A 8 -1.77 18.26 -23.01
C ALA A 8 -1.70 19.24 -21.81
N ASP A 9 -2.62 19.18 -20.85
CA ASP A 9 -2.63 20.09 -19.69
C ASP A 9 -1.83 19.56 -18.49
N ARG A 10 -1.05 18.48 -18.66
CA ARG A 10 -0.22 17.93 -17.59
C ARG A 10 1.16 18.60 -17.61
N PRO A 11 1.61 19.25 -16.50
CA PRO A 11 2.98 19.70 -16.41
C PRO A 11 3.93 18.53 -16.67
N SER A 12 5.08 18.82 -17.29
CA SER A 12 6.09 17.85 -17.73
C SER A 12 6.64 17.01 -16.58
N LEU A 13 5.89 15.97 -16.23
CA LEU A 13 6.30 14.96 -15.27
C LEU A 13 7.18 13.96 -16.00
N ASN A 14 8.44 13.89 -15.58
CA ASN A 14 9.38 12.85 -15.98
C ASN A 14 8.71 11.46 -15.93
N VAL A 15 8.91 10.68 -17.00
CA VAL A 15 8.16 9.43 -17.25
C VAL A 15 8.32 8.42 -16.11
N TRP A 16 9.46 8.45 -15.43
CA TRP A 16 9.81 7.64 -14.25
C TRP A 16 8.94 7.96 -13.02
N THR A 17 8.68 9.25 -12.75
CA THR A 17 7.77 9.68 -11.68
C THR A 17 6.32 9.43 -12.07
N THR A 18 6.00 9.54 -13.36
CA THR A 18 4.65 9.26 -13.88
C THR A 18 4.28 7.78 -13.72
N HIS A 19 5.21 6.85 -13.90
CA HIS A 19 4.93 5.41 -13.75
C HIS A 19 4.69 5.03 -12.28
N SER A 20 5.54 5.51 -11.38
CA SER A 20 5.45 5.23 -9.94
C SER A 20 4.19 5.85 -9.32
N ARG A 21 3.82 7.08 -9.73
CA ARG A 21 2.58 7.75 -9.29
C ARG A 21 1.32 7.08 -9.84
N ARG A 22 1.32 6.62 -11.10
CA ARG A 22 0.15 5.94 -11.68
C ARG A 22 -0.20 4.64 -10.98
N GLY A 23 0.80 3.90 -10.49
CA GLY A 23 0.58 2.68 -9.72
C GLY A 23 -0.15 2.96 -8.41
N THR A 24 0.38 3.85 -7.57
CA THR A 24 -0.22 4.22 -6.28
C THR A 24 -1.55 4.96 -6.43
N ASP A 25 -1.71 5.79 -7.48
CA ASP A 25 -2.98 6.46 -7.82
C ASP A 25 -4.09 5.45 -8.20
N ALA A 26 -3.75 4.41 -8.96
CA ALA A 26 -4.70 3.37 -9.36
C ALA A 26 -5.19 2.57 -8.14
N TRP A 27 -4.28 2.19 -7.24
CA TRP A 27 -4.63 1.51 -6.00
C TRP A 27 -5.46 2.39 -5.07
N SER A 28 -5.08 3.66 -4.90
CA SER A 28 -5.87 4.62 -4.12
C SER A 28 -7.29 4.76 -4.66
N SER A 29 -7.46 4.82 -5.99
CA SER A 29 -8.77 4.90 -6.63
C SER A 29 -9.60 3.63 -6.41
N ALA A 30 -8.99 2.45 -6.55
CA ALA A 30 -9.65 1.17 -6.34
C ALA A 30 -10.11 0.98 -4.88
N VAL A 31 -9.25 1.32 -3.92
CA VAL A 31 -9.56 1.25 -2.48
C VAL A 31 -10.69 2.21 -2.12
N ASN A 32 -10.63 3.45 -2.61
CA ASN A 32 -11.70 4.43 -2.37
C ASN A 32 -13.03 3.98 -2.96
N TYR A 33 -13.03 3.40 -4.17
CA TYR A 33 -14.24 2.84 -4.75
C TYR A 33 -14.80 1.71 -3.90
N ALA A 34 -13.99 0.72 -3.51
CA ALA A 34 -14.41 -0.40 -2.68
C ALA A 34 -15.04 0.07 -1.36
N ARG A 35 -14.40 1.04 -0.69
CA ARG A 35 -14.93 1.64 0.54
C ARG A 35 -16.24 2.40 0.31
N GLY A 36 -16.36 3.10 -0.82
CA GLY A 36 -17.62 3.74 -1.24
C GLY A 36 -18.75 2.75 -1.51
N GLN A 37 -18.43 1.47 -1.75
CA GLN A 37 -19.40 0.37 -1.87
C GLN A 37 -19.62 -0.39 -0.54
N GLY A 38 -19.13 0.12 0.59
CA GLY A 38 -19.28 -0.52 1.89
C GLY A 38 -18.35 -1.72 2.13
N VAL A 39 -17.35 -1.92 1.28
CA VAL A 39 -16.33 -2.98 1.45
C VAL A 39 -15.22 -2.49 2.38
N VAL A 40 -14.73 -3.38 3.25
CA VAL A 40 -13.54 -3.16 4.09
C VAL A 40 -12.37 -3.92 3.48
N PRO A 41 -11.40 -3.22 2.83
CA PRO A 41 -10.24 -3.89 2.26
C PRO A 41 -9.26 -4.33 3.36
N ILE A 42 -8.73 -5.55 3.23
CA ILE A 42 -7.71 -6.13 4.10
C ILE A 42 -6.61 -6.70 3.20
N ALA A 43 -5.34 -6.42 3.50
CA ALA A 43 -4.22 -6.92 2.71
C ALA A 43 -3.00 -7.29 3.55
N ALA A 44 -2.22 -8.26 3.04
CA ALA A 44 -0.99 -8.72 3.69
C ALA A 44 0.17 -7.74 3.44
N LEU A 45 0.97 -7.48 4.49
CA LEU A 45 2.15 -6.62 4.43
C LEU A 45 3.34 -7.19 3.63
N GLY A 46 3.24 -8.44 3.18
CA GLY A 46 4.30 -9.12 2.44
C GLY A 46 5.21 -9.98 3.33
N ASN A 47 6.11 -10.69 2.65
CA ASN A 47 6.79 -11.88 3.16
C ASN A 47 8.32 -11.83 3.01
N THR A 48 8.93 -10.67 3.22
CA THR A 48 10.39 -10.44 3.04
C THR A 48 11.13 -10.10 4.34
N ASN A 49 10.49 -10.24 5.51
CA ASN A 49 11.04 -9.92 6.83
C ASN A 49 11.59 -8.48 6.97
N VAL A 50 10.90 -7.53 6.33
CA VAL A 50 11.27 -6.10 6.39
C VAL A 50 10.58 -5.41 7.57
N ASP A 51 11.33 -4.59 8.31
CA ASP A 51 10.76 -3.59 9.22
C ASP A 51 10.40 -2.33 8.43
N LEU A 52 9.12 -2.14 8.15
CA LEU A 52 8.57 -1.03 7.38
C LEU A 52 8.67 0.30 8.13
N ALA A 53 8.91 0.29 9.45
CA ALA A 53 9.25 1.51 10.18
C ALA A 53 10.64 2.05 9.82
N LYS A 54 11.51 1.19 9.26
CA LYS A 54 12.91 1.48 8.89
C LYS A 54 13.29 0.73 7.61
N PRO A 55 12.65 1.03 6.47
CA PRO A 55 12.82 0.25 5.26
C PRO A 55 14.25 0.40 4.70
N PRO A 56 14.92 -0.69 4.30
CA PRO A 56 16.30 -0.65 3.79
C PRO A 56 16.41 0.05 2.43
N SER A 57 15.31 0.16 1.69
CA SER A 57 15.25 0.68 0.32
C SER A 57 15.00 2.20 0.23
N GLY A 58 14.88 2.89 1.37
CA GLY A 58 14.43 4.29 1.41
C GLY A 58 12.89 4.44 1.31
N PRO A 59 12.38 5.68 1.43
CA PRO A 59 10.97 5.97 1.70
C PRO A 59 10.00 5.81 0.51
N ASN A 60 10.46 5.31 -0.64
CA ASN A 60 9.67 5.32 -1.90
C ASN A 60 9.22 3.92 -2.36
N CYS A 61 9.32 2.90 -1.50
CA CYS A 61 8.90 1.54 -1.82
C CYS A 61 7.76 1.12 -0.88
N ASP A 62 6.55 1.58 -1.17
CA ASP A 62 5.36 1.20 -0.41
C ASP A 62 4.95 -0.25 -0.74
N THR A 63 4.54 -1.00 0.27
CA THR A 63 3.92 -2.32 0.13
C THR A 63 2.46 -2.15 -0.25
N ILE A 64 2.20 -1.98 -1.54
CA ILE A 64 0.85 -1.84 -2.08
C ILE A 64 0.24 -3.23 -2.34
N PRO A 65 -1.04 -3.49 -1.99
CA PRO A 65 -2.03 -2.52 -1.50
C PRO A 65 -2.07 -2.29 0.02
N ALA A 66 -1.31 -3.03 0.83
CA ALA A 66 -1.42 -2.97 2.29
C ALA A 66 -1.16 -1.59 2.89
N GLU A 67 -0.25 -0.81 2.32
CA GLU A 67 0.06 0.57 2.77
C GLU A 67 -0.82 1.64 2.09
N THR A 68 -1.83 1.24 1.31
CA THR A 68 -2.79 2.19 0.73
C THR A 68 -3.78 2.67 1.79
N ASN A 69 -3.98 3.99 1.90
CA ASN A 69 -4.93 4.58 2.86
C ASN A 69 -6.32 3.93 2.79
N GLY A 70 -6.79 3.42 3.94
CA GLY A 70 -8.10 2.78 4.05
C GLY A 70 -8.09 1.25 3.83
N VAL A 71 -6.92 0.65 3.66
CA VAL A 71 -6.72 -0.79 3.76
C VAL A 71 -6.26 -1.14 5.18
N ILE A 72 -6.77 -2.24 5.74
CA ILE A 72 -6.25 -2.81 6.99
C ILE A 72 -5.06 -3.70 6.64
N ALA A 73 -3.88 -3.32 7.11
CA ALA A 73 -2.63 -4.03 6.90
C ALA A 73 -2.43 -5.15 7.92
N VAL A 74 -2.12 -6.36 7.44
CA VAL A 74 -1.98 -7.56 8.27
C VAL A 74 -0.55 -8.10 8.21
N SER A 75 0.08 -8.26 9.37
CA SER A 75 1.31 -9.06 9.55
C SER A 75 1.00 -10.47 10.06
N ALA A 76 1.87 -11.43 9.76
CA ALA A 76 1.78 -12.79 10.30
C ALA A 76 2.52 -12.95 11.65
N VAL A 77 1.99 -13.82 12.52
CA VAL A 77 2.66 -14.27 13.76
C VAL A 77 2.96 -15.76 13.74
N ASP A 78 3.98 -16.19 14.48
CA ASP A 78 4.28 -17.60 14.69
C ASP A 78 3.38 -18.23 15.79
N ARG A 79 3.59 -19.53 16.04
CA ARG A 79 2.86 -20.28 17.07
C ARG A 79 3.05 -19.76 18.51
N ARG A 80 4.01 -18.86 18.72
CA ARG A 80 4.32 -18.22 20.00
C ARG A 80 3.86 -16.76 20.04
N SER A 81 3.06 -16.33 19.05
CA SER A 81 2.58 -14.95 18.89
C SER A 81 3.70 -13.92 18.66
N ASN A 82 4.90 -14.34 18.27
CA ASN A 82 5.94 -13.42 17.78
C ASN A 82 5.70 -13.12 16.31
N ARG A 83 6.20 -11.99 15.79
CA ARG A 83 6.19 -11.74 14.33
C ARG A 83 6.85 -12.92 13.61
N ALA A 84 6.16 -13.49 12.62
CA ALA A 84 6.70 -14.61 11.85
C ALA A 84 7.99 -14.20 11.12
N SER A 85 8.95 -15.12 10.99
CA SER A 85 10.28 -14.83 10.43
C SER A 85 10.27 -14.36 8.98
N TYR A 86 9.19 -14.59 8.24
CA TYR A 86 9.00 -14.08 6.88
C TYR A 86 8.19 -12.79 6.85
N SER A 87 7.40 -12.48 7.88
CA SER A 87 6.43 -11.38 7.80
C SER A 87 7.11 -10.03 7.80
N ASN A 88 6.70 -9.17 6.87
CA ASN A 88 6.90 -7.74 7.02
C ASN A 88 6.07 -7.22 8.20
N GLY A 89 6.48 -6.09 8.77
CA GLY A 89 5.77 -5.46 9.87
C GLY A 89 6.43 -4.15 10.28
N GLY A 90 6.00 -3.60 11.42
CA GLY A 90 6.52 -2.32 11.93
C GLY A 90 5.45 -1.23 11.90
N ARG A 91 5.43 -0.38 12.93
CA ARG A 91 4.50 0.77 13.01
C ARG A 91 5.10 1.98 12.28
N PRO A 92 4.30 2.81 11.61
CA PRO A 92 2.83 2.83 11.62
C PRO A 92 2.14 1.89 10.60
N HIS A 93 2.89 1.20 9.75
CA HIS A 93 2.38 0.47 8.59
C HIS A 93 1.57 -0.80 8.91
N ASN A 94 1.65 -1.31 10.14
CA ASN A 94 0.96 -2.52 10.58
C ASN A 94 -0.23 -2.21 11.50
N ASP A 95 -1.44 -2.61 11.09
CA ASP A 95 -2.67 -2.39 11.85
C ASP A 95 -2.96 -3.56 12.79
N VAL A 96 -2.91 -4.79 12.28
CA VAL A 96 -3.28 -6.01 13.00
C VAL A 96 -2.36 -7.18 12.67
N SER A 97 -2.36 -8.19 13.53
CA SER A 97 -1.54 -9.40 13.34
C SER A 97 -2.38 -10.66 13.52
N ALA A 98 -2.13 -11.67 12.68
CA ALA A 98 -2.85 -12.95 12.71
C ALA A 98 -1.89 -14.14 12.47
N PRO A 99 -2.19 -15.35 13.00
CA PRO A 99 -1.40 -16.56 12.76
C PRO A 99 -1.39 -17.02 11.30
#